data_AF-N4U5D1-F1
#
_entry.id   AF-N4U5D1-F1
#
_cell.length_a   1.000
_cell.length_b   1.000
_cell.length_c   1.000
_cell.angle_alpha   90.00
_cell.angle_beta   90.00
_cell.angle_gamma   90.00
#
_symmetry.space_group_name_H-M   'P 1'
#
loop_
_entity.id
_entity.type
_entity.pdbx_description
1 polymer ?
#
loop_
_entity_poly.entity_id
_entity_poly.type
_entity_poly.pdbx_seq_one_letter_code
_entity_poly.pdbx_strand_id
1 'polypeptide(L)'
;MPDISEVTTSKARNDHTHWRCMHETDGNECNTRLQMTQEHCTECGSSREEGSYAETHDGYQLGTLESFDPDGKAIWHYTFIKNGCS
;
A
#
# COMPACT_ATOMS: atom_id res chain seq x y z
N MET A 1 -1.34 25.36 5.20
CA MET A 1 -1.34 23.95 5.65
C MET A 1 -1.95 23.15 4.52
N PRO A 2 -1.31 22.06 4.04
CA PRO A 2 -1.93 21.22 3.02
C PRO A 2 -3.23 20.63 3.56
N ASP A 3 -4.25 20.56 2.70
CA ASP A 3 -5.51 19.90 3.04
C ASP A 3 -5.29 18.40 2.88
N ILE A 4 -5.32 17.67 4.00
CA ILE A 4 -5.13 16.22 4.02
C ILE A 4 -6.51 15.58 4.00
N SER A 5 -6.76 14.72 3.03
CA SER A 5 -7.97 13.89 2.97
C SER A 5 -7.59 12.43 2.99
N GLU A 6 -8.40 11.62 3.66
CA GLU A 6 -8.16 10.19 3.86
C GLU A 6 -9.36 9.39 3.34
N VAL A 7 -9.09 8.24 2.72
CA VAL A 7 -10.13 7.35 2.19
C VAL A 7 -9.73 5.90 2.42
N THR A 8 -10.57 5.15 3.15
CA THR A 8 -10.49 3.69 3.24
C THR A 8 -11.40 3.06 2.19
N THR A 9 -10.85 2.21 1.32
CA THR A 9 -11.62 1.59 0.22
C THR A 9 -10.96 0.31 -0.31
N SER A 10 -11.78 -0.64 -0.79
CA SER A 10 -11.30 -1.81 -1.54
C SER A 10 -10.97 -1.50 -3.01
N LYS A 11 -11.26 -0.29 -3.49
CA LYS A 11 -10.91 0.14 -4.84
C LYS A 11 -9.50 0.72 -4.87
N ALA A 12 -8.57 0.01 -5.53
CA ALA A 12 -7.24 0.56 -5.79
C ALA A 12 -7.33 1.86 -6.60
N ARG A 13 -6.51 2.86 -6.23
CA ARG A 13 -6.34 4.08 -7.01
C ARG A 13 -5.64 3.75 -8.34
N ASN A 14 -5.83 4.59 -9.36
CA ASN A 14 -5.17 4.40 -10.66
C ASN A 14 -3.65 4.51 -10.58
N ASP A 15 -3.13 5.32 -9.66
CA ASP A 15 -1.70 5.51 -9.44
C ASP A 15 -1.09 4.50 -8.45
N HIS A 16 -1.91 3.67 -7.79
CA HIS A 16 -1.44 2.57 -6.95
C HIS A 16 -1.02 1.38 -7.84
N THR A 17 0.27 1.34 -8.15
CA THR A 17 0.84 0.33 -9.07
C THR A 17 1.76 -0.66 -8.39
N HIS A 18 2.23 -0.33 -7.19
CA HIS A 18 3.17 -1.15 -6.41
C HIS A 18 2.71 -1.28 -4.97
N TRP A 19 3.11 -2.38 -4.34
CA TRP A 19 3.02 -2.53 -2.90
C TRP A 19 4.41 -2.78 -2.31
N ARG A 20 4.62 -2.33 -1.08
CA ARG A 20 5.84 -2.64 -0.32
C ARG A 20 5.52 -3.69 0.73
N CYS A 21 6.29 -4.77 0.71
CA CYS A 21 6.24 -5.80 1.74
C CYS A 21 6.81 -5.22 3.04
N MET A 22 6.01 -5.23 4.09
CA MET A 22 6.42 -4.81 5.44
C MET A 22 6.50 -6.00 6.41
N HIS A 23 6.54 -7.23 5.86
CA HIS A 23 6.67 -8.43 6.69
C HIS A 23 7.98 -8.41 7.46
N GLU A 24 7.90 -8.59 8.78
CA GLU A 24 9.06 -8.69 9.64
C GLU A 24 9.62 -10.12 9.61
N THR A 25 10.88 -10.26 9.21
CA THR A 25 11.62 -11.53 9.26
C THR A 25 12.88 -11.32 10.11
N ASP A 26 13.03 -12.13 11.16
CA ASP A 26 14.18 -12.08 12.08
C ASP A 26 14.48 -10.66 12.63
N GLY A 27 13.42 -9.90 12.94
CA GLY A 27 13.53 -8.54 13.49
C GLY A 27 13.87 -7.45 12.47
N ASN A 28 13.80 -7.73 11.16
CA ASN A 28 13.95 -6.75 10.11
C ASN A 28 12.73 -6.77 9.18
N GLU A 29 12.22 -5.60 8.83
CA GLU A 29 11.18 -5.45 7.81
C GLU A 29 11.76 -5.73 6.41
N CYS A 30 11.11 -6.62 5.67
CA CYS A 30 11.50 -7.01 4.31
C CYS A 30 11.71 -5.80 3.38
N ASN A 31 10.81 -4.82 3.42
CA ASN A 31 10.85 -3.59 2.63
C ASN A 31 10.94 -3.77 1.11
N THR A 32 10.72 -4.97 0.59
CA THR A 32 10.78 -5.25 -0.86
C THR A 32 9.60 -4.60 -1.56
N ARG A 33 9.88 -3.93 -2.69
CA ARG A 33 8.87 -3.26 -3.52
C ARG A 33 8.46 -4.13 -4.70
N LEU A 34 7.16 -4.34 -4.85
CA LEU A 34 6.58 -5.31 -5.79
C LEU A 34 5.47 -4.68 -6.61
N GLN A 35 5.22 -5.21 -7.81
CA GLN A 35 4.06 -4.80 -8.60
C GLN A 35 2.77 -5.28 -7.95
N MET A 36 1.67 -4.54 -8.14
CA MET A 36 0.35 -4.90 -7.62
C MET A 36 -0.18 -6.26 -8.12
N THR A 37 0.33 -6.74 -9.26
CA THR A 37 0.02 -8.06 -9.82
C THR A 37 0.74 -9.21 -9.11
N GLN A 38 1.77 -8.92 -8.30
CA GLN A 38 2.47 -9.92 -7.52
C GLN A 38 1.75 -10.10 -6.18
N GLU A 39 1.25 -11.30 -5.94
CA GLU A 39 0.54 -11.66 -4.70
C GLU A 39 1.50 -11.98 -3.55
N HIS A 40 2.70 -12.49 -3.88
CA HIS A 40 3.74 -12.88 -2.93
C HIS A 40 4.99 -12.03 -3.11
N CYS A 41 5.65 -11.74 -1.99
CA CYS A 41 6.96 -11.12 -1.95
C CYS A 41 8.00 -12.06 -2.58
N THR A 42 8.80 -11.54 -3.51
CA THR A 42 9.87 -12.31 -4.17
C THR A 42 11.11 -12.49 -3.30
N GLU A 43 11.18 -11.80 -2.15
CA GLU A 43 12.31 -11.86 -1.22
C GLU A 43 11.99 -12.79 -0.04
N CYS A 44 11.00 -12.46 0.78
CA CYS A 44 10.63 -13.26 1.96
C CYS A 44 9.52 -14.29 1.71
N GLY A 45 8.89 -14.28 0.52
CA GLY A 45 7.81 -15.23 0.19
C GLY A 45 6.45 -14.94 0.83
N SER A 46 6.36 -13.95 1.74
CA SER A 46 5.10 -13.61 2.39
C SER A 46 4.08 -13.09 1.37
N SER A 47 2.80 -13.38 1.61
CA SER A 47 1.72 -12.73 0.89
C SER A 47 1.63 -11.26 1.29
N ARG A 48 1.00 -10.45 0.44
CA ARG A 48 0.59 -9.11 0.86
C ARG A 48 -0.30 -9.18 2.10
N GLU A 49 0.04 -8.41 3.13
CA GLU A 49 -0.63 -8.46 4.44
C GLU A 49 -0.90 -7.05 5.01
N GLU A 50 -1.72 -6.98 6.05
CA GLU A 50 -2.02 -5.76 6.78
C GLU A 50 -0.73 -5.03 7.19
N GLY A 51 -0.68 -3.72 6.99
CA GLY A 51 0.53 -2.91 7.17
C GLY A 51 1.41 -2.76 5.93
N SER A 52 1.21 -3.56 4.87
CA SER A 52 1.90 -3.37 3.58
C SER A 52 1.62 -1.97 3.02
N TYR A 53 2.61 -1.32 2.39
CA TYR A 53 2.41 0.03 1.86
C TYR A 53 1.87 0.00 0.44
N ALA A 54 0.96 0.93 0.12
CA ALA A 54 0.54 1.23 -1.23
C ALA A 54 1.50 2.27 -1.83
N GLU A 55 2.04 2.03 -3.02
CA GLU A 55 3.00 2.91 -3.67
C GLU A 55 2.67 3.22 -5.14
N THR A 56 3.10 4.41 -5.59
CA THR A 56 3.14 4.77 -7.00
C THR A 56 4.27 4.06 -7.73
N HIS A 57 4.31 4.21 -9.06
CA HIS A 57 5.42 3.73 -9.89
C HIS A 57 6.77 4.37 -9.53
N ASP A 58 6.75 5.61 -9.03
CA ASP A 58 7.93 6.36 -8.64
C ASP A 58 8.39 6.09 -7.18
N GLY A 59 7.65 5.24 -6.45
CA GLY A 59 7.97 4.88 -5.07
C GLY A 59 7.42 5.85 -4.02
N TYR A 60 6.44 6.69 -4.38
CA TYR A 60 5.73 7.50 -3.39
C TYR A 60 4.69 6.65 -2.65
N GLN A 61 4.73 6.68 -1.33
CA GLN A 61 3.72 6.05 -0.50
C GLN A 61 2.39 6.80 -0.62
N LEU A 62 1.35 6.06 -0.99
CA LEU A 62 -0.03 6.52 -1.11
C LEU A 62 -0.87 6.22 0.13
N GLY A 63 -0.47 5.19 0.90
CA GLY A 63 -1.29 4.64 1.97
C GLY A 63 -0.77 3.31 2.49
N THR A 64 -1.62 2.63 3.24
CA THR A 64 -1.35 1.33 3.87
C THR A 64 -2.49 0.36 3.62
N LEU A 65 -2.18 -0.93 3.60
CA LEU A 65 -3.18 -2.00 3.61
C LEU A 65 -3.75 -2.11 5.02
N GLU A 66 -5.04 -1.79 5.18
CA GLU A 66 -5.68 -1.74 6.49
C GLU A 66 -6.27 -3.10 6.87
N SER A 67 -6.90 -3.79 5.92
CA SER A 67 -7.56 -5.08 6.15
C SER A 67 -7.92 -5.76 4.82
N PHE A 68 -8.58 -6.91 4.88
CA PHE A 68 -9.23 -7.55 3.74
C PHE A 68 -10.74 -7.64 3.96
N ASP A 69 -11.52 -7.47 2.90
CA ASP A 69 -12.96 -7.70 2.95
C ASP A 69 -13.29 -9.22 2.98
N PRO A 70 -14.54 -9.62 3.25
CA PRO A 70 -14.92 -11.04 3.29
C PRO A 70 -14.70 -11.80 1.97
N ASP A 71 -14.58 -11.10 0.85
CA ASP A 71 -14.27 -11.67 -0.48
C ASP A 71 -12.74 -11.76 -0.73
N GLY A 72 -11.91 -11.37 0.25
CA GLY A 72 -10.44 -11.41 0.16
C GLY A 72 -9.83 -10.22 -0.60
N LYS A 73 -10.58 -9.15 -0.84
CA LYS A 73 -10.07 -7.93 -1.47
C LYS A 73 -9.41 -7.03 -0.44
N ALA A 74 -8.21 -6.59 -0.76
CA ALA A 74 -7.45 -5.63 0.01
C ALA A 74 -8.21 -4.30 0.19
N ILE A 75 -8.44 -3.91 1.43
CA ILE A 75 -8.99 -2.62 1.85
C ILE A 75 -7.83 -1.69 2.20
N TRP A 76 -7.64 -0.66 1.39
CA TRP A 76 -6.53 0.28 1.50
C TRP A 76 -6.97 1.57 2.17
N HIS A 77 -6.13 2.09 3.07
CA HIS A 77 -6.25 3.41 3.64
C HIS A 77 -5.31 4.37 2.91
N TYR A 78 -5.86 5.28 2.09
CA TYR A 78 -5.09 6.25 1.32
C TYR A 78 -5.10 7.63 1.95
N THR A 79 -3.94 8.29 1.92
CA THR A 79 -3.79 9.69 2.30
C THR A 79 -3.57 10.53 1.03
N PHE A 80 -4.33 11.62 0.89
CA PHE A 80 -4.24 12.56 -0.22
C PHE A 80 -3.82 13.92 0.33
N ILE A 81 -2.66 14.39 -0.12
CA ILE A 81 -2.17 15.72 0.18
C ILE A 81 -2.65 16.64 -0.93
N LYS A 82 -3.72 17.39 -0.68
CA LYS A 82 -4.11 18.49 -1.56
C LYS A 82 -3.21 19.68 -1.23
N ASN A 83 -2.20 19.86 -2.06
CA ASN A 83 -1.56 21.16 -2.17
C ASN A 83 -2.61 22.07 -2.80
N GLY A 84 -3.16 23.00 -2.03
CA GLY A 84 -4.17 23.92 -2.53
C GLY A 84 -3.70 24.56 -3.83
N CYS A 85 -4.37 24.23 -4.94
CA CYS A 85 -4.25 25.03 -6.14
C CYS A 85 -4.75 26.43 -5.78
N SER A 86 -3.84 27.41 -5.93
CA SER A 86 -4.15 28.83 -5.86
C SER A 86 -5.03 29.24 -7.03
#